data_AF-A0A956J550-F1
#
_entry.id   AF-A0A956J550-F1
#
_cell.length_a   1.000
_cell.length_b   1.000
_cell.length_c   1.000
_cell.angle_alpha   90.00
_cell.angle_beta   90.00
_cell.angle_gamma   90.00
#
_symmetry.space_group_name_H-M   'P 1'
#
loop_
_entity.id
_entity.type
_entity.pdbx_description
1 polymer ?
#
loop_
_entity_poly.entity_id
_entity_poly.type
_entity_poly.pdbx_seq_one_letter_code
_entity_poly.pdbx_strand_id
1 'polypeptide(L)' 'MAYESRARSIVKALSWRVFATLITTTVVYLMTGKLDNALQIGLVDTLAKLGLYFGHERMWERIRFGRVRYTDYQI' A
#
# COMPACT_ATOMS: atom_id res chain seq x y z
N MET A 1 -1.71 -13.24 20.97
CA MET A 1 -1.74 -11.94 20.27
C MET A 1 -0.35 -11.68 19.72
N ALA A 2 -0.15 -11.83 18.40
CA ALA A 2 1.15 -11.61 17.79
C ALA A 2 1.48 -10.11 17.83
N TYR A 3 2.52 -9.73 18.57
CA TYR A 3 2.96 -8.34 18.64
C TYR A 3 3.80 -8.03 17.39
N GLU A 4 3.15 -7.49 16.38
CA GLU A 4 3.83 -6.81 15.29
C GLU A 4 4.66 -5.65 15.87
N SER A 5 5.96 -5.61 15.58
CA SER A 5 6.82 -4.50 16.01
C SER A 5 6.18 -3.17 15.58
N ARG A 6 6.05 -2.19 16.49
CA ARG A 6 5.48 -0.85 16.19
C ARG A 6 6.09 -0.22 14.93
N ALA A 7 7.37 -0.50 14.68
CA ALA A 7 8.08 -0.05 13.48
C ALA A 7 7.52 -0.66 12.18
N ARG A 8 7.11 -1.93 12.18
CA ARG A 8 6.50 -2.61 11.02
C ARG A 8 5.16 -1.97 10.65
N SER A 9 4.30 -1.68 11.63
CA SER A 9 3.03 -0.99 11.40
C SER A 9 3.21 0.43 10.86
N ILE A 10 4.19 1.19 11.39
CA ILE A 10 4.45 2.56 10.90
C ILE A 10 4.95 2.54 9.45
N VAL A 11 5.89 1.64 9.11
CA VAL A 11 6.41 1.52 7.74
C VAL A 11 5.32 1.03 6.79
N LYS A 12 4.45 0.10 7.21
CA LYS A 12 3.29 -0.35 6.43
C LYS A 12 2.30 0.80 6.18
N ALA A 13 2.02 1.60 7.20
CA ALA A 13 1.13 2.76 7.08
C ALA A 13 1.72 3.86 6.18
N LEU A 14 3.02 4.15 6.30
CA LEU A 14 3.71 5.15 5.47
C LEU A 14 3.77 4.71 4.00
N SER A 15 4.05 3.43 3.75
CA SER A 15 4.04 2.85 2.40
C SER A 15 2.65 3.01 1.75
N TRP A 16 1.59 2.69 2.50
CA TRP A 16 0.22 2.87 2.02
C TRP A 16 -0.12 4.34 1.71
N ARG A 17 0.35 5.28 2.56
CA ARG A 17 0.15 6.72 2.36
C ARG A 17 0.78 7.21 1.04
N VAL A 18 2.00 6.78 0.71
CA VAL A 18 2.70 7.18 -0.53
C VAL A 18 1.96 6.65 -1.77
N PHE A 19 1.47 5.42 -1.73
CA PHE A 19 0.71 4.87 -2.85
C PHE A 19 -0.64 5.56 -3.02
N ALA A 20 -1.35 5.82 -1.93
CA ALA A 20 -2.63 6.51 -1.97
C ALA A 20 -2.51 7.92 -2.57
N THR A 21 -1.46 8.68 -2.21
CA THR A 21 -1.23 10.02 -2.76
C THR A 21 -0.82 9.99 -4.22
N LEU A 22 0.04 9.04 -4.63
CA LEU A 22 0.43 8.87 -6.04
C LEU A 22 -0.78 8.60 -6.92
N ILE A 23 -1.60 7.61 -6.54
CA ILE A 23 -2.80 7.26 -7.31
C ILE A 23 -3.75 8.44 -7.43
N THR A 24 -4.04 9.11 -6.31
CA THR A 24 -4.96 10.26 -6.30
C THR A 24 -4.42 11.41 -7.16
N THR A 25 -3.12 11.70 -7.06
CA THR A 25 -2.47 12.75 -7.86
C THR A 25 -2.50 12.41 -9.35
N THR A 26 -2.20 11.17 -9.73
CA THR A 26 -2.28 10.70 -11.12
C THR A 26 -3.70 10.84 -11.68
N VAL A 27 -4.70 10.47 -10.90
CA VAL A 27 -6.11 10.59 -11.30
C VAL A 27 -6.54 12.03 -11.47
N VAL A 28 -6.18 12.91 -10.54
CA VAL A 28 -6.48 14.36 -10.64
C VAL A 28 -5.77 14.98 -11.84
N TYR A 29 -4.49 14.62 -12.08
CA TYR A 29 -3.73 15.09 -13.24
C TYR A 29 -4.37 14.64 -14.56
N LEU A 30 -4.83 13.38 -14.65
CA LEU A 30 -5.55 12.85 -15.81
C LEU A 30 -6.92 13.52 -16.00
N MET A 31 -7.65 13.82 -14.91
CA MET A 31 -8.95 14.52 -14.97
C MET A 31 -8.84 15.97 -15.44
N THR A 32 -7.75 16.68 -15.11
CA THR A 32 -7.57 18.10 -15.45
C THR A 32 -7.51 18.33 -16.97
N GLY A 33 -7.35 17.28 -17.77
CA GLY A 33 -7.23 17.34 -19.24
C GLY A 33 -8.50 17.12 -20.07
N LYS A 34 -9.60 16.53 -19.54
CA LYS A 34 -10.94 16.37 -20.17
C LYS A 34 -11.84 15.46 -19.29
N LEU A 35 -13.01 15.96 -18.88
CA LEU A 35 -13.94 15.31 -17.94
C LEU A 35 -14.94 14.33 -18.57
N ASP A 36 -14.85 14.07 -19.87
CA ASP A 36 -15.84 13.24 -20.59
C ASP A 36 -15.92 11.78 -20.11
N ASN A 37 -14.87 11.25 -19.44
CA ASN A 37 -14.77 9.82 -19.11
C ASN A 37 -14.55 9.53 -17.60
N ALA A 38 -15.26 10.24 -16.71
CA ALA A 38 -15.12 10.06 -15.26
C ALA A 38 -15.27 8.59 -14.77
N LEU A 39 -16.15 7.81 -15.41
CA LEU A 39 -16.39 6.41 -15.08
C LEU A 39 -15.18 5.51 -15.41
N GLN A 40 -14.54 5.73 -16.57
CA GLN A 40 -13.32 5.00 -16.95
C GLN A 40 -12.14 5.36 -16.04
N ILE A 41 -12.03 6.65 -15.66
CA ILE A 41 -10.99 7.11 -14.75
C ILE A 41 -11.16 6.47 -13.37
N GLY A 42 -12.38 6.45 -12.82
CA GLY A 42 -12.66 5.77 -11.55
C GLY A 42 -12.39 4.26 -11.59
N LEU A 43 -12.69 3.60 -12.72
CA LEU A 43 -12.35 2.18 -12.94
C LEU A 43 -10.84 1.94 -12.95
N VAL A 44 -10.08 2.76 -13.68
CA VAL A 44 -8.62 2.66 -13.74
C VAL A 44 -7.99 2.96 -12.36
N ASP A 45 -8.48 3.97 -11.64
CA ASP A 45 -8.06 4.28 -10.26
C ASP A 45 -8.28 3.09 -9.32
N THR A 46 -9.46 2.47 -9.39
CA THR A 46 -9.82 1.33 -8.55
C THR A 46 -8.94 0.12 -8.86
N LEU A 47 -8.72 -0.18 -10.14
CA LEU A 47 -7.83 -1.26 -10.58
C LEU A 47 -6.38 -1.00 -10.18
N ALA A 48 -5.91 0.25 -10.27
CA ALA A 48 -4.58 0.64 -9.82
C ALA A 48 -4.43 0.47 -8.30
N LYS A 49 -5.41 0.89 -7.50
CA LYS A 49 -5.43 0.67 -6.04
C LYS A 49 -5.42 -0.81 -5.68
N LEU A 50 -6.19 -1.64 -6.39
CA LEU A 50 -6.22 -3.08 -6.18
C LEU A 50 -4.87 -3.73 -6.51
N GLY A 51 -4.29 -3.42 -7.67
CA GLY A 51 -2.98 -3.92 -8.05
C GLY A 51 -1.88 -3.49 -7.07
N LEU A 52 -1.91 -2.23 -6.64
CA LEU A 52 -0.96 -1.69 -5.66
C LEU A 52 -1.15 -2.29 -4.27
N TYR A 53 -2.38 -2.46 -3.81
CA TYR A 53 -2.65 -3.14 -2.54
C TYR A 53 -2.10 -4.57 -2.56
N PHE A 54 -2.39 -5.31 -3.63
CA PHE A 54 -1.92 -6.68 -3.79
C PHE A 54 -0.40 -6.78 -3.88
N GLY A 55 0.24 -5.88 -4.64
CA GLY A 55 1.69 -5.77 -4.73
C GLY A 55 2.32 -5.38 -3.39
N HIS A 56 1.72 -4.44 -2.67
CA HIS A 56 2.15 -4.00 -1.35
C HIS A 56 2.09 -5.14 -0.32
N GLU A 57 1.00 -5.91 -0.32
CA GLU A 57 0.85 -7.08 0.56
C GLU A 57 1.91 -8.16 0.22
N ARG A 58 2.11 -8.45 -1.06
CA ARG A 58 3.14 -9.40 -1.55
C ARG A 58 4.58 -8.94 -1.25
N MET A 59 4.85 -7.65 -1.38
CA MET A 59 6.16 -7.09 -1.07
C MET A 59 6.42 -7.15 0.44
N TRP A 60 5.39 -6.93 1.26
CA TRP A 60 5.47 -7.15 2.70
C TRP A 60 5.64 -8.61 3.10
N GLU A 61 5.09 -9.58 2.36
CA GLU A 61 5.39 -11.00 2.60
C GLU A 61 6.86 -11.34 2.34
N ARG A 62 7.46 -10.74 1.30
CA ARG A 62 8.87 -10.97 0.94
C ARG A 62 9.84 -10.25 1.87
N ILE A 63 9.48 -9.09 2.38
CA ILE A 63 10.31 -8.31 3.30
C ILE A 63 10.40 -9.05 4.67
N ARG A 64 11.61 -9.48 5.07
CA ARG A 64 11.85 -10.11 6.39
C ARG A 64 11.87 -9.11 7.57
N PHE A 65 11.56 -7.84 7.30
CA PHE A 65 11.66 -6.76 8.28
C PHE A 65 10.64 -6.95 9.41
N GLY A 66 11.11 -7.01 10.66
CA GLY A 66 10.26 -7.16 11.85
C GLY A 66 9.83 -8.59 12.19
N ARG A 67 10.36 -9.64 11.52
CA ARG A 67 10.19 -11.02 11.98
C ARG A 67 10.96 -11.24 13.28
N VAL A 68 10.28 -11.11 14.42
CA VAL A 68 10.80 -11.55 15.72
C VAL A 68 10.86 -13.08 15.67
N ARG A 69 12.08 -13.64 15.61
CA ARG A 69 12.29 -15.07 15.83
C ARG A 69 12.02 -15.34 17.31
N TYR A 70 11.10 -16.25 17.61
CA TYR A 70 10.75 -16.67 18.96
C TYR A 70 11.91 -17.37 19.71
N THR A 71 13.08 -17.53 19.08
CA THR A 71 14.26 -18.24 19.62
C THR A 71 14.87 -17.62 20.88
N ASP A 72 14.40 -16.46 21.36
CA ASP A 72 14.99 -15.76 22.50
C ASP A 72 14.17 -15.79 23.82
N TYR A 73 13.06 -16.55 23.89
CA TYR A 73 12.27 -16.73 25.13
C TYR A 73 12.41 -18.14 25.73
N GLN A 74 13.62 -18.71 25.66
CA GLN A 74 13.93 -20.04 26.19
C GLN A 74 15.23 -20.04 27.02
N ILE A 75 15.65 -18.91 27.60
CA ILE A 75 16.77 -18.84 28.56
C ILE A 75 16.30 -18.17 29.84
#